data_AF-A0A954M4R2-F1
#
_entry.id   AF-A0A954M4R2-F1
#
_cell.length_a   1.000
_cell.length_b   1.000
_cell.length_c   1.000
_cell.angle_alpha   90.00
_cell.angle_beta   90.00
_cell.angle_gamma   90.00
#
_symmetry.space_group_name_H-M   'P 1'
#
loop_
_entity.id
_entity.type
_entity.pdbx_description
1 polymer ?
#
loop_
_entity_poly.entity_id
_entity_poly.type
_entity_poly.pdbx_seq_one_letter_code
_entity_poly.pdbx_strand_id
1 'polypeptide(L)'
;MTELTHNPIDYTALTEQVRSDQAGAVVLFLGTVRELTGDRQTIALDYDAYPEMAVAKLAELEAEAREQWPVTEIAISHRLGHLELGEVSVAVAVSAPHRGQAFEAGRFLIDELKVRVPIWKKENWADGTTEWVHPGIDAPAAGDST
;
A
#
# COMPACT_ATOMS: atom_id res chain seq x y z
N MET A 1 4.91 7.66 9.82
CA MET A 1 5.02 6.33 10.50
C MET A 1 4.98 5.27 9.44
N THR A 2 5.95 4.37 9.45
CA THR A 2 6.08 3.33 8.42
C THR A 2 6.23 1.98 9.10
N GLU A 3 5.33 1.04 8.81
CA GLU A 3 5.30 -0.25 9.51
C GLU A 3 4.88 -1.43 8.62
N LEU A 4 5.29 -2.62 9.07
CA LEU A 4 4.75 -3.91 8.66
C LEU A 4 4.05 -4.54 9.85
N THR A 5 2.83 -5.04 9.66
CA THR A 5 2.00 -5.56 10.75
C THR A 5 1.38 -6.90 10.38
N HIS A 6 1.06 -7.72 11.38
CA HIS A 6 0.23 -8.92 11.20
C HIS A 6 -1.22 -8.70 11.66
N ASN A 7 -1.50 -7.52 12.23
CA ASN A 7 -2.84 -7.15 12.68
C ASN A 7 -3.61 -6.45 11.55
N PRO A 8 -4.96 -6.45 11.60
CA PRO A 8 -5.77 -5.59 10.74
C PRO A 8 -5.32 -4.13 10.83
N ILE A 9 -5.23 -3.46 9.69
CA ILE A 9 -4.81 -2.05 9.62
C ILE A 9 -5.95 -1.16 10.12
N ASP A 10 -5.69 -0.44 11.20
CA ASP A 10 -6.58 0.65 11.66
C ASP A 10 -6.30 1.92 10.83
N TYR A 11 -6.96 1.99 9.68
CA TYR A 11 -6.81 3.14 8.78
C TYR A 11 -7.43 4.42 9.34
N THR A 12 -8.28 4.35 10.37
CA THR A 12 -8.78 5.55 11.06
C THR A 12 -7.66 6.14 11.90
N ALA A 13 -6.98 5.32 12.71
CA ALA A 13 -5.82 5.74 13.47
C ALA A 13 -4.69 6.25 12.56
N LEU A 14 -4.44 5.59 11.43
CA LEU A 14 -3.45 6.02 10.44
C LEU A 14 -3.79 7.40 9.85
N THR A 15 -5.07 7.65 9.56
CA THR A 15 -5.56 8.94 9.05
C THR A 15 -5.40 10.04 10.09
N GLU A 16 -5.77 9.77 11.35
CA GLU A 16 -5.62 10.74 12.44
C GLU A 16 -4.16 11.08 12.72
N GLN A 17 -3.25 10.11 12.58
CA GLN A 17 -1.82 10.32 12.80
C GLN A 17 -1.19 11.32 11.83
N VAL A 18 -1.70 11.41 10.59
CA VAL A 18 -1.18 12.35 9.59
C VAL A 18 -1.89 13.71 9.63
N ARG A 19 -2.92 13.89 10.46
CA ARG A 19 -3.60 15.18 10.58
C ARG A 19 -2.69 16.20 11.27
N SER A 20 -2.82 17.45 10.84
CA SER A 20 -2.05 18.56 11.38
C SER A 20 -2.79 19.87 11.10
N ASP A 21 -2.63 20.86 11.98
CA ASP A 21 -3.15 22.22 11.77
C ASP A 21 -2.48 22.93 10.58
N GLN A 22 -1.37 22.38 10.06
CA GLN A 22 -0.69 22.86 8.86
C GLN A 22 -1.17 22.16 7.57
N ALA A 23 -1.99 21.11 7.68
CA ALA A 23 -2.49 20.34 6.56
C ALA A 23 -3.94 20.74 6.22
N GLY A 24 -4.16 21.21 5.00
CA GLY A 24 -5.50 21.50 4.46
C GLY A 24 -6.15 20.28 3.79
N ALA A 25 -5.42 19.17 3.64
CA ALA A 25 -5.93 17.94 3.06
C ALA A 25 -5.24 16.71 3.64
N VAL A 26 -5.99 15.61 3.71
CA VAL A 26 -5.48 14.25 3.92
C VAL A 26 -6.03 13.37 2.80
N VAL A 27 -5.17 12.57 2.19
CA VAL A 27 -5.53 11.53 1.22
C VAL A 27 -5.15 10.19 1.81
N LEU A 28 -6.12 9.27 1.83
CA LEU A 28 -5.93 7.89 2.26
C LEU A 28 -6.16 6.97 1.05
N PHE A 29 -5.17 6.15 0.74
CA PHE A 29 -5.30 5.02 -0.16
C PHE A 29 -5.40 3.73 0.65
N LEU A 30 -6.33 2.84 0.26
CA LEU A 30 -6.46 1.49 0.81
C LEU A 30 -6.37 0.47 -0.34
N GLY A 31 -5.42 -0.44 -0.25
CA GLY A 31 -5.37 -1.64 -1.07
C GLY A 31 -6.19 -2.74 -0.40
N THR A 32 -7.24 -3.21 -1.07
CA THR A 32 -8.14 -4.25 -0.55
C THR A 32 -8.05 -5.52 -1.38
N VAL A 33 -8.23 -6.67 -0.73
CA VAL A 33 -8.34 -7.95 -1.42
C VAL A 33 -9.64 -7.99 -2.21
N ARG A 34 -9.53 -8.26 -3.52
CA ARG A 34 -10.68 -8.35 -4.44
C ARG A 34 -10.91 -9.80 -4.85
N GLU A 35 -12.18 -10.14 -5.10
CA GLU A 35 -12.60 -11.48 -5.50
C GLU A 35 -12.11 -11.89 -6.89
N LEU A 36 -11.95 -10.95 -7.82
CA LEU A 36 -11.55 -11.25 -9.19
C LEU A 36 -10.18 -10.65 -9.51
N THR A 37 -9.26 -11.53 -9.94
CA THR A 37 -7.98 -11.16 -10.55
C THR A 37 -7.97 -11.68 -11.99
N GLY A 38 -8.20 -10.79 -12.96
CA GLY A 38 -8.49 -11.19 -14.33
C GLY A 38 -9.78 -12.00 -14.39
N ASP A 39 -9.71 -13.19 -15.01
CA ASP A 39 -10.84 -14.12 -15.13
C ASP A 39 -10.90 -15.17 -14.01
N ARG A 40 -10.00 -15.10 -13.02
CA ARG A 40 -9.88 -16.09 -11.94
C ARG A 40 -10.44 -15.54 -10.63
N GLN A 41 -11.11 -16.42 -9.88
CA GLN A 41 -11.69 -16.10 -8.57
C GLN A 41 -10.66 -16.34 -7.45
N THR A 42 -10.20 -15.26 -6.86
CA THR A 42 -9.39 -15.21 -5.65
C THR A 42 -10.29 -15.42 -4.44
N ILE A 43 -9.87 -16.26 -3.48
CA ILE A 43 -10.56 -16.43 -2.20
C ILE A 43 -9.82 -15.74 -1.05
N ALA A 44 -8.50 -15.63 -1.13
CA ALA A 44 -7.67 -14.97 -0.14
C ALA A 44 -6.29 -14.64 -0.72
N LEU A 45 -5.55 -13.77 -0.03
CA LEU A 45 -4.14 -13.48 -0.32
C LEU A 45 -3.28 -13.78 0.91
N ASP A 46 -2.10 -14.36 0.71
CA ASP A 46 -1.05 -14.37 1.73
C ASP A 46 0.04 -13.36 1.36
N TYR A 47 0.48 -12.56 2.32
CA TYR A 47 1.58 -11.62 2.15
C TYR A 47 2.78 -12.01 3.01
N ASP A 48 3.96 -12.00 2.41
CA ASP A 48 5.24 -12.22 3.07
C ASP A 48 6.23 -11.14 2.68
N ALA A 49 7.25 -10.89 3.50
CA ALA A 49 8.19 -9.81 3.29
C ALA A 49 9.57 -10.14 3.85
N TYR A 50 10.60 -9.48 3.34
CA TYR A 50 11.88 -9.37 4.04
C TYR A 50 11.81 -8.11 4.92
N PRO A 51 11.50 -8.21 6.23
CA PRO A 51 10.97 -7.07 6.97
C PRO A 51 11.94 -5.90 7.09
N GLU A 52 13.21 -6.19 7.37
CA GLU A 52 14.25 -5.15 7.51
C GLU A 52 14.44 -4.36 6.20
N MET A 53 14.51 -5.06 5.07
CA MET A 53 14.68 -4.43 3.76
C MET A 53 13.42 -3.70 3.31
N ALA A 54 12.24 -4.27 3.58
CA ALA A 54 10.97 -3.62 3.26
C ALA A 54 10.78 -2.32 4.04
N VAL A 55 11.02 -2.31 5.35
CA VAL A 55 10.96 -1.09 6.16
C VAL A 55 11.97 -0.04 5.68
N ALA A 56 13.20 -0.45 5.36
CA ALA A 56 14.21 0.46 4.81
C ALA A 56 13.76 1.09 3.48
N LYS A 57 13.22 0.28 2.55
CA LYS A 57 12.72 0.79 1.26
C LYS A 57 11.51 1.70 1.41
N LEU A 58 10.60 1.40 2.32
CA LEU A 58 9.47 2.30 2.61
C LEU A 58 9.94 3.65 3.18
N ALA A 59 10.97 3.65 4.03
CA ALA A 59 11.56 4.89 4.54
C ALA A 59 12.26 5.71 3.44
N GLU A 60 12.94 5.06 2.49
CA GLU A 60 13.48 5.71 1.30
C GLU A 60 12.38 6.39 0.48
N LEU A 61 11.26 5.68 0.22
CA LEU A 61 10.12 6.25 -0.52
C LEU A 61 9.47 7.43 0.21
N GLU A 62 9.35 7.37 1.53
CA GLU A 62 8.86 8.49 2.34
C GLU A 62 9.77 9.72 2.18
N ALA A 63 11.09 9.53 2.22
CA ALA A 63 12.05 10.61 2.05
C ALA A 63 11.96 11.22 0.63
N GLU A 64 11.90 10.38 -0.41
CA GLU A 64 11.75 10.83 -1.80
C GLU A 64 10.45 11.63 -2.00
N ALA A 65 9.35 11.21 -1.38
CA ALA A 65 8.08 11.93 -1.45
C ALA A 65 8.17 13.30 -0.73
N ARG A 66 8.85 13.37 0.41
CA ARG A 66 9.07 14.63 1.15
C ARG A 66 10.00 15.60 0.41
N GLU A 67 10.91 15.11 -0.41
CA GLU A 67 11.77 15.94 -1.26
C GLU A 67 11.01 16.51 -2.47
N GLN A 68 10.09 15.73 -3.05
CA GLN A 68 9.36 16.11 -4.26
C GLN A 68 8.14 16.99 -3.97
N TRP A 69 7.43 16.75 -2.86
CA TRP A 69 6.21 17.46 -2.51
C TRP A 69 6.27 18.06 -1.11
N PRO A 70 5.64 19.22 -0.89
CA PRO A 70 5.49 19.83 0.44
C PRO A 70 4.41 19.10 1.26
N VAL A 71 4.60 17.81 1.51
CA VAL A 71 3.76 17.00 2.40
C VAL A 71 3.99 17.43 3.85
N THR A 72 2.94 17.38 4.66
CA THR A 72 3.03 17.63 6.10
C THR A 72 3.42 16.34 6.81
N GLU A 73 2.60 15.29 6.68
CA GLU A 73 2.88 13.98 7.25
C GLU A 73 2.58 12.84 6.28
N ILE A 74 3.32 11.74 6.45
CA ILE A 74 3.13 10.48 5.71
C ILE A 74 3.03 9.33 6.72
N ALA A 75 2.09 8.43 6.46
CA ALA A 75 2.02 7.14 7.13
C ALA A 75 1.76 6.01 6.13
N ILE A 76 2.50 4.90 6.29
CA ILE A 76 2.40 3.71 5.45
C ILE A 76 2.32 2.48 6.36
N SER A 77 1.31 1.65 6.17
CA SER A 77 1.18 0.37 6.88
C SER A 77 0.89 -0.72 5.86
N HIS A 78 1.63 -1.82 5.93
CA HIS A 78 1.36 -3.01 5.11
C HIS A 78 1.15 -4.23 6.01
N ARG A 79 0.04 -4.93 5.80
CA ARG A 79 -0.31 -6.16 6.51
C ARG A 79 0.35 -7.37 5.84
N LEU A 80 0.91 -8.24 6.67
CA LEU A 80 1.50 -9.52 6.33
C LEU A 80 0.59 -10.66 6.83
N GLY A 81 0.84 -11.87 6.36
CA GLY A 81 0.05 -13.06 6.67
C GLY A 81 -1.18 -13.20 5.77
N HIS A 82 -2.17 -13.93 6.27
CA HIS A 82 -3.38 -14.27 5.54
C HIS A 82 -4.42 -13.14 5.57
N LEU A 83 -5.00 -12.85 4.41
CA LEU A 83 -6.05 -11.85 4.23
C LEU A 83 -7.21 -12.39 3.40
N GLU A 84 -8.40 -12.23 3.96
CA GLU A 84 -9.68 -12.57 3.33
C GLU A 84 -10.15 -11.47 2.36
N LEU A 85 -11.16 -11.79 1.55
CA LEU A 85 -11.81 -10.82 0.67
C LEU A 85 -12.29 -9.57 1.43
N GLY A 86 -12.02 -8.40 0.85
CA GLY A 86 -12.38 -7.10 1.43
C GLY A 86 -11.44 -6.59 2.53
N GLU A 87 -10.52 -7.42 3.03
CA GLU A 87 -9.53 -6.95 4.00
C GLU A 87 -8.50 -6.01 3.37
N VAL A 88 -8.00 -5.06 4.17
CA VAL A 88 -6.99 -4.08 3.76
C VAL A 88 -5.60 -4.69 3.90
N SER A 89 -4.88 -4.79 2.79
CA SER A 89 -3.49 -5.26 2.75
C SER A 89 -2.48 -4.13 2.90
N VAL A 90 -2.80 -2.94 2.42
CA VAL A 90 -1.91 -1.77 2.51
C VAL A 90 -2.71 -0.49 2.66
N ALA A 91 -2.21 0.41 3.50
CA ALA A 91 -2.74 1.75 3.64
C ALA A 91 -1.62 2.79 3.51
N VAL A 92 -1.88 3.83 2.72
CA VAL A 92 -0.99 4.99 2.56
C VAL A 92 -1.79 6.24 2.86
N ALA A 93 -1.43 6.95 3.92
CA ALA A 93 -2.04 8.21 4.31
C ALA A 93 -1.03 9.35 4.13
N VAL A 94 -1.43 10.40 3.41
CA VAL A 94 -0.58 11.57 3.18
C VAL A 94 -1.37 12.83 3.47
N SER A 95 -0.80 13.74 4.24
CA SER A 95 -1.34 15.06 4.47
C SER A 95 -0.46 16.13 3.84
N ALA A 96 -1.08 17.23 3.42
CA ALA A 96 -0.39 18.37 2.84
C ALA A 96 -1.19 19.66 3.02
N PRO A 97 -0.59 20.86 2.88
CA PRO A 97 -1.32 22.13 2.93
C PRO A 97 -2.45 22.21 1.90
N HIS A 98 -2.30 21.58 0.74
CA HIS A 98 -3.31 21.53 -0.31
C HIS A 98 -3.45 20.12 -0.90
N ARG A 99 -4.65 19.83 -1.39
CA ARG A 99 -5.03 18.49 -1.86
C ARG A 99 -4.18 17.94 -3.01
N GLY A 100 -3.69 18.82 -3.90
CA GLY A 100 -2.96 18.38 -5.11
C GLY A 100 -1.72 17.58 -4.76
N GLN A 101 -0.90 18.12 -3.86
CA GLN A 101 0.32 17.48 -3.39
C GLN A 101 0.04 16.20 -2.60
N ALA A 102 -1.04 16.17 -1.80
CA ALA A 102 -1.44 14.96 -1.08
C ALA A 102 -1.82 13.81 -2.05
N PHE A 103 -2.56 14.12 -3.13
CA PHE A 103 -2.91 13.13 -4.16
C PHE A 103 -1.69 12.63 -4.91
N GLU A 104 -0.83 13.54 -5.38
CA GLU A 104 0.36 13.18 -6.16
C GLU A 104 1.35 12.35 -5.34
N ALA A 105 1.67 12.78 -4.11
CA ALA A 105 2.56 12.04 -3.23
C ALA A 105 1.96 10.69 -2.80
N GLY A 106 0.67 10.63 -2.48
CA GLY A 106 0.00 9.38 -2.15
C GLY A 106 0.03 8.38 -3.31
N ARG A 107 -0.17 8.85 -4.55
CA ARG A 107 -0.09 8.03 -5.76
C ARG A 107 1.34 7.53 -6.01
N PHE A 108 2.33 8.41 -5.90
CA PHE A 108 3.74 8.06 -6.03
C PHE A 108 4.11 6.94 -5.04
N LEU A 109 3.78 7.11 -3.76
CA LEU A 109 4.13 6.14 -2.72
C LEU A 109 3.57 4.75 -2.99
N ILE A 110 2.29 4.63 -3.38
CA ILE A 110 1.70 3.31 -3.63
C ILE A 110 2.24 2.65 -4.91
N ASP A 111 2.47 3.42 -5.97
CA ASP A 111 3.00 2.89 -7.22
C ASP A 111 4.43 2.38 -7.02
N GLU A 112 5.28 3.20 -6.38
CA GLU A 112 6.68 2.83 -6.11
C GLU A 112 6.80 1.70 -5.08
N LEU A 113 5.94 1.66 -4.07
CA LEU A 113 5.90 0.56 -3.10
C LEU A 113 5.73 -0.78 -3.80
N LYS A 114 4.76 -0.89 -4.73
CA LYS A 114 4.46 -2.13 -5.45
C LYS A 114 5.60 -2.61 -6.35
N VAL A 115 6.51 -1.71 -6.74
CA VAL A 115 7.63 -2.01 -7.63
C VAL A 115 8.89 -2.32 -6.83
N ARG A 116 9.18 -1.52 -5.79
CA ARG A 116 10.50 -1.47 -5.15
C ARG A 116 10.56 -2.16 -3.79
N VAL A 117 9.43 -2.32 -3.11
CA VAL A 117 9.41 -2.85 -1.75
C VAL A 117 9.27 -4.37 -1.81
N PRO A 118 10.17 -5.14 -1.17
CA PRO A 118 10.22 -6.60 -1.22
C PRO A 118 9.10 -7.23 -0.35
N ILE A 119 7.87 -7.09 -0.81
CA ILE A 119 6.66 -7.70 -0.24
C ILE A 119 6.03 -8.56 -1.33
N TRP A 120 5.94 -9.86 -1.07
CA TRP A 120 5.40 -10.83 -2.01
C TRP A 120 3.96 -11.15 -1.65
N LYS A 121 3.12 -11.32 -2.68
CA LYS A 121 1.76 -11.82 -2.49
C LYS A 121 1.65 -13.23 -3.07
N LYS A 122 0.87 -14.06 -2.41
CA LYS A 122 0.43 -15.36 -2.90
C LYS A 122 -1.07 -15.32 -3.07
N GLU A 123 -1.55 -15.59 -4.28
CA GLU A 123 -2.97 -15.68 -4.60
C GLU A 123 -3.47 -17.09 -4.30
N ASN A 124 -4.53 -17.20 -3.49
CA ASN A 124 -5.24 -18.45 -3.22
C ASN A 124 -6.52 -18.45 -4.06
N TRP A 125 -6.66 -19.45 -4.93
CA TRP A 125 -7.73 -19.53 -5.92
C TRP A 125 -8.87 -20.46 -5.49
N ALA A 126 -10.08 -20.20 -5.98
CA ALA A 126 -11.26 -21.02 -5.68
C ALA A 126 -11.15 -22.49 -6.17
N ASP A 127 -10.28 -22.76 -7.15
CA ASP A 127 -9.98 -24.11 -7.65
C ASP A 127 -8.99 -24.90 -6.75
N GLY A 128 -8.54 -24.29 -5.66
CA GLY A 128 -7.59 -24.87 -4.69
C GLY A 128 -6.12 -24.71 -5.09
N THR A 129 -5.81 -24.10 -6.23
CA THR A 129 -4.43 -23.78 -6.63
C THR A 129 -3.93 -22.50 -5.96
N THR A 130 -2.62 -22.28 -5.97
CA THR A 130 -2.01 -21.07 -5.44
C THR A 130 -0.86 -20.57 -6.31
N GLU A 131 -0.65 -19.26 -6.37
CA GLU A 131 0.36 -18.63 -7.22
C GLU A 131 1.08 -17.50 -6.50
N TRP A 132 2.42 -17.49 -6.52
CA TRP A 132 3.21 -16.39 -5.98
C TRP A 132 3.43 -15.32 -7.05
N VAL A 133 3.28 -14.06 -6.66
CA VAL A 133 3.49 -12.90 -7.53
C VAL A 133 4.60 -12.06 -6.92
N HIS A 134 5.65 -11.80 -7.70
CA HIS A 134 6.82 -11.05 -7.25
C HIS A 134 6.77 -9.57 -7.67
N PRO A 135 7.16 -8.63 -6.79
CA PRO A 135 7.31 -7.22 -7.13
C PRO A 135 8.19 -7.00 -8.36
N GLY A 136 7.74 -6.13 -9.27
CA GLY A 136 8.52 -5.71 -10.45
C GLY A 136 8.75 -6.76 -11.56
N ILE A 137 8.36 -8.03 -11.35
CA ILE A 137 8.51 -9.10 -12.35
C ILE A 137 7.14 -9.48 -12.92
N ASP A 138 6.13 -9.63 -12.04
CA ASP A 138 4.81 -10.18 -12.41
C ASP A 138 3.68 -9.14 -12.30
N ALA A 139 3.99 -7.89 -11.95
CA ALA A 139 2.99 -6.83 -11.90
C ALA A 139 2.52 -6.52 -13.34
N PRO A 140 1.22 -6.69 -13.68
CA PRO A 140 0.74 -6.21 -14.97
C PRO A 140 1.04 -4.71 -15.05
N ALA A 141 1.56 -4.27 -16.19
CA ALA A 141 1.69 -2.83 -16.49
C ALA A 141 0.35 -2.19 -16.14
N ALA A 142 0.38 -1.14 -15.31
CA ALA A 142 -0.82 -0.47 -14.81
C ALA A 142 -1.77 -0.21 -15.98
N GLY A 143 -2.79 -1.06 -16.12
CA GLY A 143 -3.75 -0.99 -17.20
C GLY A 143 -4.61 0.24 -16.96
N ASP A 144 -4.55 1.18 -17.90
CA ASP A 144 -5.44 2.32 -18.01
C ASP A 144 -6.88 1.87 -17.74
N SER A 145 -7.39 2.26 -16.58
CA SER A 145 -8.83 2.25 -16.31
C SER A 145 -9.35 3.58 -16.82
N THR A 146 -9.73 3.61 -18.09
CA THR A 146 -10.66 4.60 -18.65
C THR A 146 -12.00 4.55 -17.94
#